data_AF-A0A4R6DXS0-F1
#
_entry.id   AF-A0A4R6DXS0-F1
#
_cell.length_a   1.000
_cell.length_b   1.000
_cell.length_c   1.000
_cell.angle_alpha   90.00
_cell.angle_beta   90.00
_cell.angle_gamma   90.00
#
_symmetry.space_group_name_H-M   'P 1'
#
loop_
_entity.id
_entity.type
_entity.pdbx_description
1 polymer ?
#
loop_
_entity_poly.entity_id
_entity_poly.type
_entity_poly.pdbx_seq_one_letter_code
_entity_poly.pdbx_strand_id
1 'polypeptide(L)'
;MARHGLMRARPAELVPGAVRVITARLNYWPGGREPGEVLADAKLAYISRYALGRDYHKVLRARLQVLAERIHERAPHGYRVFTDSAPVMEVALAAKGGLGWRGKHTLLLDRSVGSYFFLGEIFTDLPLPLTSEVSPHCGSCSACIEACPTGAIVGPYRLDARRCISYLTIELKGAIPEPLRPLIGNRIYGCDDCQLVCPWNRFAKSTEVPDFLPRHGLDGVELCELFMWSEADFNERMAGSPIRRIGYIAWLRNIAVALGNAQASPEVIAALQARANHASQLVREHVEWALARLIEAE
;
A
#
# COMPACT_ATOMS: atom_id res chain seq x y z
N MET A 1 -8.64 10.70 12.24
CA MET A 1 -9.85 11.44 12.68
C MET A 1 -9.67 12.96 12.66
N ALA A 2 -8.51 13.51 13.06
CA ALA A 2 -8.31 14.96 13.19
C ALA A 2 -8.68 15.84 11.97
N ARG A 3 -8.40 15.41 10.72
CA ARG A 3 -8.64 16.25 9.53
C ARG A 3 -10.07 16.27 8.99
N HIS A 4 -10.87 15.23 9.27
CA HIS A 4 -12.22 15.06 8.69
C HIS A 4 -13.30 14.79 9.74
N GLY A 5 -12.99 14.98 11.03
CA GLY A 5 -13.94 14.84 12.15
C GLY A 5 -14.72 13.52 12.11
N LEU A 6 -16.05 13.64 12.27
CA LEU A 6 -17.00 12.53 12.29
C LEU A 6 -17.49 12.10 10.90
N MET A 7 -17.10 12.78 9.81
CA MET A 7 -17.52 12.43 8.44
C MET A 7 -17.14 10.98 8.08
N ARG A 8 -16.03 10.48 8.65
CA ARG A 8 -15.61 9.07 8.49
C ARG A 8 -16.52 8.06 9.15
N ALA A 9 -17.19 8.46 10.22
CA ALA A 9 -18.07 7.60 11.02
C ALA A 9 -19.56 7.78 10.67
N ARG A 10 -19.91 8.83 9.92
CA ARG A 10 -21.30 9.21 9.60
C ARG A 10 -21.51 9.28 8.09
N PRO A 11 -21.90 8.17 7.44
CA PRO A 11 -22.16 8.09 6.01
C PRO A 11 -23.08 9.21 5.46
N ALA A 12 -24.09 9.61 6.23
CA ALA A 12 -25.03 10.66 5.85
C ALA A 12 -24.40 12.06 5.74
N GLU A 13 -23.29 12.33 6.43
CA GLU A 13 -22.54 13.59 6.28
C GLU A 13 -21.68 13.59 5.00
N LEU A 14 -21.34 12.42 4.46
CA LEU A 14 -20.56 12.28 3.23
C LEU A 14 -21.45 12.24 1.98
N VAL A 15 -22.60 11.56 2.08
CA VAL A 15 -23.62 11.45 1.03
C VAL A 15 -25.00 11.60 1.67
N PRO A 16 -25.59 12.81 1.63
CA PRO A 16 -26.94 13.02 2.14
C PRO A 16 -27.94 12.08 1.48
N GLY A 17 -28.82 11.47 2.28
CA GLY A 17 -29.85 10.53 1.80
C GLY A 17 -29.37 9.09 1.59
N ALA A 18 -28.06 8.79 1.66
CA ALA A 18 -27.58 7.42 1.57
C ALA A 18 -28.09 6.57 2.74
N VAL A 19 -28.79 5.47 2.43
CA VAL A 19 -29.34 4.51 3.42
C VAL A 19 -28.62 3.18 3.42
N ARG A 20 -27.84 2.88 2.37
CA ARG A 20 -27.02 1.67 2.25
C ARG A 20 -25.65 1.97 1.63
N VAL A 21 -24.73 1.04 1.86
CA VAL A 21 -23.42 0.99 1.20
C VAL A 21 -23.22 -0.39 0.61
N ILE A 22 -22.99 -0.47 -0.69
CA ILE A 22 -22.54 -1.68 -1.37
C ILE A 22 -21.02 -1.65 -1.32
N THR A 23 -20.40 -2.69 -0.75
CA THR A 23 -18.93 -2.82 -0.73
C THR A 23 -18.52 -3.91 -1.71
N ALA A 24 -17.53 -3.61 -2.55
CA ALA A 24 -16.97 -4.53 -3.52
C ALA A 24 -15.49 -4.75 -3.27
N ARG A 25 -14.98 -5.87 -3.78
CA ARG A 25 -13.55 -6.16 -3.82
C ARG A 25 -13.07 -6.45 -5.24
N LEU A 26 -11.81 -6.14 -5.51
CA LEU A 26 -11.14 -6.48 -6.75
C LEU A 26 -9.72 -6.99 -6.47
N ASN A 27 -9.45 -8.26 -6.82
CA ASN A 27 -8.16 -8.90 -6.56
C ASN A 27 -7.05 -8.21 -7.36
N TYR A 28 -5.89 -8.02 -6.73
CA TYR A 28 -4.75 -7.34 -7.35
C TYR A 28 -3.49 -8.18 -7.48
N TRP A 29 -3.43 -9.37 -6.86
CA TRP A 29 -2.19 -10.15 -6.82
C TRP A 29 -1.64 -10.38 -8.23
N PRO A 30 -0.51 -9.77 -8.62
CA PRO A 30 -0.12 -9.69 -10.03
C PRO A 30 0.52 -10.98 -10.55
N GLY A 31 0.91 -11.90 -9.66
CA GLY A 31 1.96 -12.87 -9.98
C GLY A 31 3.31 -12.16 -10.17
N GLY A 32 4.16 -12.69 -11.04
CA GLY A 32 5.50 -12.14 -11.32
C GLY A 32 6.58 -12.74 -10.42
N ARG A 33 7.66 -11.99 -10.18
CA ARG A 33 8.75 -12.45 -9.31
C ARG A 33 8.25 -12.66 -7.87
N GLU A 34 8.70 -13.74 -7.23
CA GLU A 34 8.27 -14.07 -5.88
C GLU A 34 8.72 -12.97 -4.89
N PRO A 35 7.81 -12.42 -4.07
CA PRO A 35 8.14 -11.37 -3.09
C PRO A 35 9.30 -11.74 -2.17
N GLY A 36 9.37 -13.01 -1.76
CA GLY A 36 10.42 -13.50 -0.88
C GLY A 36 11.82 -13.41 -1.49
N GLU A 37 11.95 -13.68 -2.79
CA GLU A 37 13.23 -13.58 -3.51
C GLU A 37 13.70 -12.12 -3.59
N VAL A 38 12.78 -11.19 -3.86
CA VAL A 38 13.09 -9.75 -3.92
C VAL A 38 13.47 -9.22 -2.54
N LEU A 39 12.75 -9.61 -1.49
CA LEU A 39 13.05 -9.17 -0.12
C LEU A 39 14.37 -9.75 0.41
N ALA A 40 14.80 -10.91 -0.10
CA ALA A 40 16.06 -11.55 0.30
C ALA A 40 17.29 -10.95 -0.40
N ASP A 41 17.12 -10.31 -1.56
CA ASP A 41 18.20 -9.64 -2.28
C ASP A 41 18.21 -8.14 -2.00
N ALA A 42 19.17 -7.70 -1.19
CA ALA A 42 19.31 -6.31 -0.79
C ALA A 42 19.71 -5.37 -1.94
N LYS A 43 20.08 -5.88 -3.12
CA LYS A 43 20.30 -5.06 -4.33
C LYS A 43 19.00 -4.66 -5.01
N LEU A 44 17.95 -5.46 -4.84
CA LEU A 44 16.67 -5.24 -5.51
C LEU A 44 15.78 -4.29 -4.71
N ALA A 45 14.99 -3.51 -5.41
CA ALA A 45 13.98 -2.66 -4.84
C ALA A 45 12.69 -3.44 -4.60
N TYR A 46 12.21 -3.45 -3.35
CA TYR A 46 10.90 -3.98 -3.05
C TYR A 46 9.83 -2.89 -3.11
N ILE A 47 8.85 -3.11 -3.98
CA ILE A 47 7.62 -2.34 -4.08
C ILE A 47 6.47 -3.27 -3.74
N SER A 48 5.62 -2.84 -2.82
CA SER A 48 4.41 -3.56 -2.43
C SER A 48 3.60 -3.95 -3.66
N ARG A 49 3.15 -5.20 -3.70
CA ARG A 49 2.63 -5.85 -4.91
C ARG A 49 1.37 -5.18 -5.45
N TYR A 50 0.64 -4.42 -4.64
CA TYR A 50 -0.52 -3.65 -5.10
C TYR A 50 -0.15 -2.47 -6.02
N ALA A 51 1.09 -1.99 -5.96
CA ALA A 51 1.53 -0.75 -6.59
C ALA A 51 2.32 -0.96 -7.90
N LEU A 52 2.48 -2.21 -8.35
CA LEU A 52 3.29 -2.57 -9.52
C LEU A 52 2.66 -2.18 -10.86
N GLY A 53 1.33 -2.08 -10.90
CA GLY A 53 0.56 -1.72 -12.08
C GLY A 53 0.09 -0.27 -12.09
N ARG A 54 -1.06 -0.05 -12.73
CA ARG A 54 -1.76 1.24 -12.77
C ARG A 54 -2.47 1.51 -11.44
N ASP A 55 -2.71 2.79 -11.22
CA ASP A 55 -3.39 3.32 -10.06
C ASP A 55 -4.79 2.73 -9.88
N TYR A 56 -4.93 1.89 -8.86
CA TYR A 56 -6.15 1.18 -8.53
C TYR A 56 -7.33 2.10 -8.25
N HIS A 57 -7.08 3.32 -7.75
CA HIS A 57 -8.14 4.30 -7.51
C HIS A 57 -8.93 4.57 -8.80
N LYS A 58 -8.23 4.69 -9.93
CA LYS A 58 -8.87 4.95 -11.23
C LYS A 58 -9.57 3.70 -11.78
N VAL A 59 -8.87 2.57 -11.73
CA VAL A 59 -9.38 1.29 -12.27
C VAL A 59 -10.64 0.84 -11.52
N LEU A 60 -10.58 0.84 -10.19
CA LEU A 60 -11.69 0.40 -9.35
C LEU A 60 -12.86 1.37 -9.41
N ARG A 61 -12.61 2.69 -9.35
CA ARG A 61 -13.69 3.69 -9.45
C ARG A 61 -14.43 3.61 -10.77
N ALA A 62 -13.74 3.44 -11.90
CA ALA A 62 -14.38 3.29 -13.20
C ALA A 62 -15.28 2.04 -13.24
N ARG A 63 -14.80 0.91 -12.72
CA ARG A 63 -15.59 -0.34 -12.65
C ARG A 63 -16.82 -0.20 -11.74
N LEU A 64 -16.66 0.46 -10.59
CA LEU A 64 -17.77 0.72 -9.67
C LEU A 64 -18.79 1.70 -10.26
N GLN A 65 -18.34 2.69 -11.02
CA GLN A 65 -19.22 3.61 -11.74
C GLN A 65 -20.10 2.87 -12.75
N VAL A 66 -19.52 1.97 -13.55
CA VAL A 66 -20.28 1.10 -14.47
C VAL A 66 -21.27 0.22 -13.72
N LEU A 67 -20.89 -0.35 -12.57
CA LEU A 67 -21.81 -1.13 -11.74
C LEU A 67 -22.97 -0.27 -11.22
N ALA A 68 -22.68 0.93 -10.72
CA ALA A 68 -23.68 1.84 -10.17
C ALA A 68 -24.67 2.31 -11.25
N GLU A 69 -24.18 2.64 -12.45
CA GLU A 69 -25.01 2.98 -13.61
C GLU A 69 -25.93 1.83 -14.00
N ARG A 70 -25.41 0.59 -14.07
CA ARG A 70 -26.23 -0.59 -14.34
C ARG A 70 -27.32 -0.81 -13.30
N ILE A 71 -27.05 -0.57 -12.01
CA ILE A 71 -28.08 -0.66 -10.96
C ILE A 71 -29.11 0.45 -11.18
N HIS A 72 -28.68 1.68 -11.44
CA HIS A 72 -29.53 2.84 -11.67
C HIS A 72 -30.48 2.65 -12.86
N GLU A 73 -30.03 2.03 -13.95
CA GLU A 73 -30.87 1.69 -15.11
C GLU A 73 -32.03 0.74 -14.77
N ARG A 74 -31.88 -0.11 -13.73
CA ARG A 74 -32.94 -1.05 -13.32
C ARG A 74 -33.81 -0.49 -12.19
N ALA A 75 -33.24 0.36 -11.35
CA ALA A 75 -33.92 1.02 -10.25
C ALA A 75 -33.36 2.44 -10.10
N PRO A 76 -34.02 3.46 -10.67
CA PRO A 76 -33.57 4.84 -10.55
C PRO A 76 -33.45 5.26 -9.08
N HIS A 77 -32.27 5.74 -8.70
CA HIS A 77 -31.90 6.01 -7.31
C HIS A 77 -30.66 6.93 -7.25
N GLY A 78 -30.43 7.61 -6.13
CA GLY A 78 -29.24 8.44 -5.90
C GLY A 78 -28.05 7.61 -5.42
N TYR A 79 -26.87 7.81 -6.00
CA TYR A 79 -25.67 7.09 -5.60
C TYR A 79 -24.38 7.91 -5.70
N ARG A 80 -23.34 7.45 -5.01
CA ARG A 80 -21.97 7.97 -5.14
C ARG A 80 -20.92 6.89 -4.91
N VAL A 81 -19.93 6.84 -5.81
CA VAL A 81 -18.82 5.88 -5.78
C VAL A 81 -17.62 6.44 -5.04
N PHE A 82 -16.97 5.61 -4.22
CA PHE A 82 -15.74 5.91 -3.50
C PHE A 82 -14.70 4.79 -3.61
N THR A 83 -13.43 5.20 -3.51
CA THR A 83 -12.24 4.34 -3.45
C THR A 83 -11.12 5.11 -2.73
N ASP A 84 -10.65 4.69 -1.54
CA ASP A 84 -9.44 5.08 -0.71
C ASP A 84 -9.04 6.58 -0.58
N SER A 85 -9.67 7.46 -1.35
CA SER A 85 -9.37 8.88 -1.53
C SER A 85 -10.40 9.76 -0.83
N ALA A 86 -11.45 9.14 -0.28
CA ALA A 86 -12.50 9.79 0.47
C ALA A 86 -12.39 9.41 1.95
N PRO A 87 -12.98 10.17 2.87
CA PRO A 87 -13.04 9.82 4.29
C PRO A 87 -14.07 8.69 4.52
N VAL A 88 -13.89 7.54 3.86
CA VAL A 88 -14.67 6.31 4.07
C VAL A 88 -13.88 5.40 5.00
N MET A 89 -14.57 4.50 5.71
CA MET A 89 -13.95 3.47 6.56
C MET A 89 -14.14 2.12 5.88
N GLU A 90 -13.47 1.91 4.75
CA GLU A 90 -13.70 0.82 3.78
C GLU A 90 -13.66 -0.54 4.46
N VAL A 91 -12.61 -0.83 5.24
CA VAL A 91 -12.46 -2.11 5.96
C VAL A 91 -13.60 -2.34 6.96
N ALA A 92 -14.08 -1.29 7.63
CA ALA A 92 -15.16 -1.42 8.60
C ALA A 92 -16.51 -1.68 7.90
N LEU A 93 -16.77 -0.98 6.78
CA LEU A 93 -17.96 -1.19 5.96
C LEU A 93 -17.95 -2.58 5.31
N ALA A 94 -16.81 -3.02 4.81
CA ALA A 94 -16.64 -4.35 4.22
C ALA A 94 -16.89 -5.47 5.24
N ALA A 95 -16.36 -5.33 6.46
CA ALA A 95 -16.60 -6.29 7.54
C ALA A 95 -18.08 -6.34 7.93
N LYS A 96 -18.70 -5.16 8.14
CA LYS A 96 -20.12 -5.04 8.47
C LYS A 96 -21.03 -5.57 7.36
N GLY A 97 -20.62 -5.38 6.10
CA GLY A 97 -21.30 -5.86 4.90
C GLY A 97 -21.07 -7.33 4.59
N GLY A 98 -20.40 -8.09 5.47
CA GLY A 98 -20.21 -9.52 5.29
C GLY A 98 -19.22 -9.92 4.19
N LEU A 99 -18.43 -8.97 3.67
CA LEU A 99 -17.42 -9.27 2.64
C LEU A 99 -16.22 -10.04 3.22
N GLY A 100 -16.00 -9.95 4.52
CA GLY A 100 -14.89 -10.58 5.21
C GLY A 100 -14.84 -10.21 6.68
N TRP A 101 -13.73 -10.50 7.34
CA TRP A 101 -13.46 -10.07 8.71
C TRP A 101 -12.18 -9.25 8.77
N ARG A 102 -12.05 -8.39 9.77
CA ARG A 102 -10.81 -7.65 10.00
C ARG A 102 -9.75 -8.59 10.59
N GLY A 103 -8.58 -8.70 9.95
CA GLY A 103 -7.43 -9.45 10.44
C GLY A 103 -6.70 -8.72 11.56
N LYS A 104 -5.87 -9.44 12.35
CA LYS A 104 -5.07 -8.83 13.43
C LYS A 104 -4.09 -7.76 12.93
N HIS A 105 -3.65 -7.86 11.66
CA HIS A 105 -2.87 -6.84 10.94
C HIS A 105 -3.72 -5.68 10.39
N THR A 106 -4.98 -5.57 10.81
CA THR A 106 -5.94 -4.47 10.52
C THR A 106 -6.58 -4.43 9.13
N LEU A 107 -6.11 -5.19 8.15
CA LEU A 107 -6.73 -5.29 6.82
C LEU A 107 -7.93 -6.25 6.82
N LEU A 108 -8.73 -6.21 5.75
CA LEU A 108 -9.81 -7.17 5.55
C LEU A 108 -9.26 -8.52 5.04
N LEU A 109 -9.83 -9.61 5.54
CA LEU A 109 -9.58 -10.97 5.10
C LEU A 109 -10.87 -11.63 4.62
N ASP A 110 -10.76 -12.42 3.56
CA ASP A 110 -11.80 -13.28 3.02
C ASP A 110 -11.27 -14.72 2.98
N ARG A 111 -12.14 -15.68 3.31
CA ARG A 111 -11.78 -17.11 3.45
C ARG A 111 -11.31 -17.74 2.14
N SER A 112 -11.81 -17.24 1.01
CA SER A 112 -11.62 -17.79 -0.33
C SER A 112 -10.55 -17.09 -1.16
N VAL A 113 -10.12 -15.88 -0.76
CA VAL A 113 -9.12 -15.08 -1.52
C VAL A 113 -8.05 -14.40 -0.66
N GLY A 114 -8.04 -14.58 0.66
CA GLY A 114 -7.07 -13.92 1.54
C GLY A 114 -7.30 -12.41 1.66
N SER A 115 -6.28 -11.60 1.40
CA SER A 115 -6.29 -10.13 1.58
C SER A 115 -5.78 -9.34 0.36
N TYR A 116 -5.39 -10.01 -0.73
CA TYR A 116 -4.82 -9.34 -1.92
C TYR A 116 -5.90 -8.79 -2.84
N PHE A 117 -6.72 -7.88 -2.32
CA PHE A 117 -7.75 -7.17 -3.06
C PHE A 117 -7.88 -5.71 -2.60
N PHE A 118 -8.31 -4.86 -3.52
CA PHE A 118 -8.75 -3.50 -3.21
C PHE A 118 -10.21 -3.50 -2.75
N LEU A 119 -10.59 -2.49 -1.98
CA LEU A 119 -11.96 -2.22 -1.58
C LEU A 119 -12.47 -0.94 -2.24
N GLY A 120 -13.77 -0.92 -2.52
CA GLY A 120 -14.46 0.29 -2.91
C GLY A 120 -15.95 0.20 -2.68
N GLU A 121 -16.59 1.37 -2.60
CA GLU A 121 -17.93 1.52 -2.05
C GLU A 121 -18.84 2.28 -3.00
N ILE A 122 -20.11 1.88 -3.02
CA ILE A 122 -21.21 2.62 -3.64
C ILE A 122 -22.19 2.98 -2.52
N PHE A 123 -22.26 4.26 -2.19
CA PHE A 123 -23.26 4.79 -1.28
C PHE A 123 -24.54 5.00 -2.09
N THR A 124 -25.68 4.58 -1.55
CA THR A 124 -26.95 4.55 -2.28
C THR A 124 -28.14 4.84 -1.36
N ASP A 125 -29.14 5.56 -1.86
CA ASP A 125 -30.44 5.76 -1.22
C ASP A 125 -31.42 4.59 -1.46
N LEU A 126 -30.99 3.56 -2.21
CA LEU A 126 -31.76 2.35 -2.42
C LEU A 126 -31.79 1.50 -1.13
N PRO A 127 -32.98 1.13 -0.61
CA PRO A 127 -33.11 0.41 0.67
C PRO A 127 -32.87 -1.11 0.51
N LEU A 128 -31.69 -1.48 0.04
CA LEU A 128 -31.28 -2.88 -0.14
C LEU A 128 -31.33 -3.69 1.17
N PRO A 129 -31.55 -5.01 1.10
CA PRO A 129 -31.44 -5.87 2.28
C PRO A 129 -30.02 -5.84 2.85
N LEU A 130 -29.91 -6.03 4.17
CA LEU A 130 -28.62 -6.13 4.84
C LEU A 130 -28.05 -7.53 4.70
N THR A 131 -26.74 -7.62 4.59
CA THR A 131 -25.96 -8.84 4.73
C THR A 131 -25.52 -9.02 6.18
N SER A 132 -25.27 -10.26 6.58
CA SER A 132 -24.75 -10.59 7.91
C SER A 132 -23.23 -10.49 7.94
N GLU A 133 -22.67 -10.10 9.09
CA GLU A 133 -21.22 -10.09 9.30
C GLU A 133 -20.64 -11.51 9.26
N VAL A 134 -19.36 -11.59 8.86
CA VAL A 134 -18.58 -12.83 8.92
C VAL A 134 -17.83 -12.90 10.24
N SER A 135 -17.81 -14.07 10.87
CA SER A 135 -17.08 -14.26 12.12
C SER A 135 -15.55 -14.16 11.92
N PRO A 136 -14.79 -13.64 12.90
CA PRO A 136 -13.34 -13.58 12.78
C PRO A 136 -12.69 -14.96 12.76
N HIS A 137 -11.72 -15.17 11.87
CA HIS A 137 -11.04 -16.46 11.70
C HIS A 137 -9.52 -16.43 11.99
N CYS A 138 -8.99 -15.40 12.66
CA CYS A 138 -7.58 -15.38 13.02
C CYS A 138 -7.22 -16.35 14.16
N GLY A 139 -8.18 -16.69 15.05
CA GLY A 139 -7.91 -17.55 16.21
C GLY A 139 -6.73 -17.07 17.06
N SER A 140 -5.88 -18.00 17.50
CA SER A 140 -4.66 -17.72 18.27
C SER A 140 -3.49 -17.18 17.43
N CYS A 141 -3.57 -17.21 16.08
CA CYS A 141 -2.46 -16.82 15.20
C CYS A 141 -1.93 -15.41 15.48
N SER A 142 -0.60 -15.26 15.56
CA SER A 142 0.13 -14.00 15.79
C SER A 142 1.16 -13.69 14.68
N ALA A 143 1.22 -14.50 13.62
CA ALA A 143 2.27 -14.43 12.59
C ALA A 143 2.52 -13.02 12.05
N CYS A 144 1.46 -12.29 11.70
CA CYS A 144 1.58 -10.92 11.17
C CYS A 144 2.12 -9.89 12.19
N ILE A 145 1.90 -10.12 13.49
CA ILE A 145 2.40 -9.28 14.58
C ILE A 145 3.90 -9.52 14.74
N GLU A 146 4.29 -10.80 14.81
CA GLU A 146 5.67 -11.24 15.00
C GLU A 146 6.57 -10.88 13.81
N ALA A 147 6.04 -10.99 12.58
CA ALA A 147 6.81 -10.70 11.37
C ALA A 147 6.93 -9.21 11.04
N CYS A 148 6.22 -8.32 11.76
CA CYS A 148 6.23 -6.89 11.44
C CYS A 148 7.62 -6.28 11.75
N PRO A 149 8.42 -5.85 10.75
CA PRO A 149 9.84 -5.54 10.97
C PRO A 149 10.09 -4.42 11.99
N THR A 150 9.16 -3.48 12.08
CA THR A 150 9.24 -2.33 12.99
C THR A 150 8.37 -2.48 14.23
N GLY A 151 7.70 -3.62 14.41
CA GLY A 151 6.71 -3.81 15.48
C GLY A 151 5.57 -2.80 15.42
N ALA A 152 5.18 -2.37 14.21
CA ALA A 152 4.09 -1.41 14.03
C ALA A 152 2.73 -1.97 14.44
N ILE A 153 2.53 -3.29 14.36
CA ILE A 153 1.33 -3.95 14.87
C ILE A 153 1.56 -4.20 16.37
N VAL A 154 1.11 -3.28 17.21
CA VAL A 154 1.33 -3.30 18.67
C VAL A 154 0.39 -4.25 19.41
N GLY A 155 -0.53 -4.88 18.69
CA GLY A 155 -1.46 -5.88 19.19
C GLY A 155 -2.56 -6.19 18.18
N PRO A 156 -3.43 -7.16 18.46
CA PRO A 156 -4.55 -7.50 17.59
C PRO A 156 -5.38 -6.26 17.23
N TYR A 157 -5.53 -5.98 15.92
CA TYR A 157 -6.33 -4.88 15.37
C TYR A 157 -5.79 -3.47 15.71
N ARG A 158 -4.55 -3.37 16.22
CA ARG A 158 -3.93 -2.12 16.65
C ARG A 158 -2.62 -1.90 15.90
N LEU A 159 -2.57 -0.82 15.12
CA LEU A 159 -1.41 -0.42 14.32
C LEU A 159 -0.94 0.98 14.76
N ASP A 160 0.34 1.13 15.06
CA ASP A 160 1.00 2.43 15.12
C ASP A 160 1.53 2.80 13.73
N ALA A 161 0.78 3.63 13.02
CA ALA A 161 1.14 4.06 11.67
C ALA A 161 2.52 4.75 11.62
N ARG A 162 2.97 5.40 12.69
CA ARG A 162 4.27 6.10 12.72
C ARG A 162 5.46 5.16 12.62
N ARG A 163 5.25 3.86 12.87
CA ARG A 163 6.25 2.80 12.73
C ARG A 163 6.03 1.96 11.48
N CYS A 164 4.85 2.00 10.87
CA CYS A 164 4.51 1.15 9.74
C CYS A 164 5.33 1.55 8.49
N ILE A 165 6.10 0.62 7.92
CA ILE A 165 6.92 0.87 6.73
C ILE A 165 6.09 1.41 5.57
N SER A 166 4.85 0.92 5.40
CA SER A 166 3.93 1.44 4.38
C SER A 166 3.63 2.93 4.59
N TYR A 167 3.35 3.37 5.83
CA TYR A 167 3.16 4.79 6.13
C TYR A 167 4.45 5.60 5.96
N LEU A 168 5.59 5.08 6.43
CA LEU A 168 6.89 5.76 6.34
C LEU A 168 7.30 6.03 4.89
N THR A 169 7.04 5.08 3.99
CA THR A 169 7.43 5.17 2.58
C THR A 169 6.42 5.93 1.72
N ILE A 170 5.15 6.00 2.12
CA ILE A 170 4.07 6.58 1.30
C ILE A 170 3.54 7.92 1.84
N GLU A 171 3.21 7.97 3.13
CA GLU A 171 2.45 9.08 3.71
C GLU A 171 3.35 10.11 4.39
N LEU A 172 4.42 9.66 5.04
CA LEU A 172 5.36 10.53 5.70
C LEU A 172 6.05 11.43 4.67
N LYS A 173 5.91 12.75 4.81
CA LYS A 173 6.53 13.74 3.92
C LYS A 173 7.94 14.15 4.34
N GLY A 174 8.28 14.00 5.61
CA GLY A 174 9.57 14.40 6.19
C GLY A 174 10.60 13.27 6.24
N ALA A 175 11.58 13.42 7.13
CA ALA A 175 12.62 12.44 7.38
C ALA A 175 12.07 11.16 8.02
N ILE A 176 12.52 10.01 7.54
CA ILE A 176 12.27 8.73 8.21
C ILE A 176 13.11 8.72 9.49
N PRO A 177 12.52 8.45 10.68
CA PRO A 177 13.28 8.41 11.93
C PRO A 177 14.46 7.44 11.84
N GLU A 178 15.66 7.88 12.20
CA GLU A 178 16.90 7.09 12.08
C GLU A 178 16.81 5.67 12.68
N PRO A 179 16.24 5.46 13.88
CA PRO A 179 16.14 4.11 14.44
C PRO A 179 15.27 3.13 13.63
N LEU A 180 14.42 3.66 12.72
CA LEU A 180 13.56 2.84 11.86
C LEU A 180 14.19 2.57 10.49
N ARG A 181 15.20 3.34 10.06
CA ARG A 181 15.83 3.19 8.73
C ARG A 181 16.43 1.80 8.52
N PRO A 182 17.17 1.19 9.47
CA PRO A 182 17.68 -0.18 9.32
C PRO A 182 16.59 -1.24 9.14
N LEU A 183 15.43 -1.04 9.75
CA LEU A 183 14.33 -2.01 9.76
C LEU A 183 13.50 -2.01 8.47
N ILE A 184 13.69 -1.01 7.60
CA ILE A 184 12.98 -0.92 6.32
C ILE A 184 13.48 -1.97 5.31
N GLY A 185 14.76 -2.35 5.40
CA GLY A 185 15.41 -3.20 4.41
C GLY A 185 15.39 -2.52 3.04
N ASN A 186 15.00 -3.26 2.01
CA ASN A 186 14.95 -2.79 0.62
C ASN A 186 13.56 -2.30 0.16
N ARG A 187 12.64 -2.03 1.08
CA ARG A 187 11.26 -1.59 0.79
C ARG A 187 11.21 -0.10 0.47
N ILE A 188 11.00 0.25 -0.80
CA ILE A 188 11.00 1.66 -1.25
C ILE A 188 9.60 2.24 -1.43
N TYR A 189 8.56 1.41 -1.48
CA TYR A 189 7.17 1.85 -1.54
C TYR A 189 6.22 0.78 -0.99
N GLY A 190 5.57 1.05 0.14
CA GLY A 190 4.67 0.08 0.78
C GLY A 190 5.42 -1.05 1.49
N CYS A 191 4.67 -1.98 2.06
CA CYS A 191 5.18 -3.15 2.79
C CYS A 191 4.08 -4.21 2.84
N ASP A 192 4.40 -5.44 2.44
CA ASP A 192 3.43 -6.55 2.41
C ASP A 192 3.72 -7.60 3.49
N ASP A 193 4.75 -7.44 4.33
CA ASP A 193 5.22 -8.46 5.28
C ASP A 193 4.10 -9.07 6.13
N CYS A 194 3.23 -8.24 6.69
CA CYS A 194 2.10 -8.71 7.50
C CYS A 194 1.06 -9.52 6.71
N GLN A 195 0.97 -9.31 5.40
CA GLN A 195 0.16 -10.09 4.47
C GLN A 195 0.91 -11.33 3.99
N LEU A 196 2.19 -11.23 3.63
CA LEU A 196 2.99 -12.34 3.11
C LEU A 196 3.03 -13.53 4.09
N VAL A 197 3.09 -13.26 5.40
CA VAL A 197 3.06 -14.30 6.43
C VAL A 197 1.65 -14.74 6.84
N CYS A 198 0.61 -14.09 6.34
CA CYS A 198 -0.76 -14.39 6.74
C CYS A 198 -1.21 -15.72 6.13
N PRO A 199 -1.59 -16.74 6.95
CA PRO A 199 -1.91 -18.07 6.43
C PRO A 199 -3.15 -18.10 5.53
N TRP A 200 -4.00 -17.07 5.58
CA TRP A 200 -5.16 -16.93 4.70
C TRP A 200 -4.78 -16.57 3.26
N ASN A 201 -3.60 -15.99 3.03
CA ASN A 201 -3.15 -15.65 1.68
C ASN A 201 -2.69 -16.87 0.87
N ARG A 202 -2.61 -18.07 1.45
CA ARG A 202 -2.50 -19.32 0.66
C ARG A 202 -3.71 -19.56 -0.25
N PHE A 203 -4.85 -18.92 0.06
CA PHE A 203 -6.06 -18.96 -0.75
C PHE A 203 -6.15 -17.78 -1.74
N ALA A 204 -5.14 -16.90 -1.77
CA ALA A 204 -5.18 -15.75 -2.65
C ALA A 204 -5.23 -16.16 -4.11
N LYS A 205 -5.94 -15.34 -4.89
CA LYS A 205 -6.10 -15.54 -6.33
C LYS A 205 -5.36 -14.43 -7.07
N SER A 206 -4.64 -14.80 -8.12
CA SER A 206 -4.06 -13.84 -9.05
C SER A 206 -5.14 -12.94 -9.65
N THR A 207 -4.75 -11.73 -10.02
CA THR A 207 -5.62 -10.79 -10.71
C THR A 207 -5.83 -11.21 -12.16
N GLU A 208 -7.04 -11.00 -12.64
CA GLU A 208 -7.39 -11.10 -14.07
C GLU A 208 -7.41 -9.72 -14.74
N VAL A 209 -7.01 -8.66 -14.01
CA VAL A 209 -7.06 -7.28 -14.48
C VAL A 209 -5.68 -6.89 -15.03
N PRO A 210 -5.51 -6.71 -16.35
CA PRO A 210 -4.20 -6.42 -16.94
C PRO A 210 -3.58 -5.11 -16.42
N ASP A 211 -4.42 -4.13 -16.04
CA ASP A 211 -3.96 -2.87 -15.46
C ASP A 211 -3.18 -3.06 -14.15
N PHE A 212 -3.30 -4.20 -13.46
CA PHE A 212 -2.57 -4.48 -12.22
C PHE A 212 -1.28 -5.29 -12.41
N LEU A 213 -0.96 -5.70 -13.64
CA LEU A 213 0.28 -6.41 -13.93
C LEU A 213 1.51 -5.48 -13.80
N PRO A 214 2.70 -6.03 -13.51
CA PRO A 214 3.90 -5.23 -13.29
C PRO A 214 4.27 -4.39 -14.52
N ARG A 215 4.67 -3.15 -14.28
CA ARG A 215 5.18 -2.22 -15.29
C ARG A 215 6.62 -1.88 -14.99
N HIS A 216 7.40 -1.59 -16.05
CA HIS A 216 8.76 -1.06 -15.94
C HIS A 216 9.73 -1.92 -15.10
N GLY A 217 9.52 -3.23 -15.00
CA GLY A 217 10.36 -4.14 -14.21
C GLY A 217 10.30 -3.93 -12.70
N LEU A 218 9.32 -3.16 -12.22
CA LEU A 218 9.22 -2.76 -10.80
C LEU A 218 8.97 -3.93 -9.84
N ASP A 219 8.73 -5.15 -10.34
CA ASP A 219 8.59 -6.34 -9.52
C ASP A 219 9.93 -6.91 -9.03
N GLY A 220 11.08 -6.39 -9.50
CA GLY A 220 12.41 -6.76 -9.02
C GLY A 220 13.56 -6.01 -9.72
N VAL A 221 13.47 -4.69 -9.85
CA VAL A 221 14.50 -3.80 -10.41
C VAL A 221 15.58 -3.45 -9.38
N GLU A 222 16.80 -3.15 -9.81
CA GLU A 222 17.90 -2.80 -8.92
C GLU A 222 17.76 -1.40 -8.31
N LEU A 223 18.17 -1.25 -7.05
CA LEU A 223 18.11 0.02 -6.32
C LEU A 223 19.00 1.10 -6.96
N CYS A 224 20.22 0.74 -7.37
CA CYS A 224 21.16 1.66 -8.01
C CYS A 224 20.57 2.24 -9.30
N GLU A 225 19.95 1.40 -10.15
CA GLU A 225 19.26 1.85 -11.36
C GLU A 225 18.19 2.90 -11.03
N LEU A 226 17.30 2.59 -10.08
CA LEU A 226 16.21 3.48 -9.71
C LEU A 226 16.70 4.80 -9.09
N PHE A 227 17.82 4.78 -8.37
CA PHE A 227 18.39 5.97 -7.75
C PHE A 227 19.00 6.94 -8.78
N MET A 228 19.43 6.41 -9.92
CA MET A 228 20.00 7.18 -11.01
C MET A 228 18.95 7.82 -11.92
N TRP A 229 17.68 7.41 -11.84
CA TRP A 229 16.60 8.07 -12.58
C TRP A 229 16.57 9.58 -12.31
N SER A 230 16.39 10.38 -13.37
CA SER A 230 16.09 11.80 -13.24
C SER A 230 14.64 12.03 -12.76
N GLU A 231 14.32 13.26 -12.39
CA GLU A 231 12.92 13.63 -12.09
C GLU A 231 12.01 13.45 -13.32
N ALA A 232 12.53 13.67 -14.53
CA ALA A 232 11.80 13.44 -15.77
C ALA A 232 11.49 11.94 -15.96
N ASP A 233 12.49 11.07 -15.78
CA ASP A 233 12.32 9.61 -15.86
C ASP A 233 11.29 9.11 -14.85
N PHE A 234 11.37 9.60 -13.60
CA PHE A 234 10.39 9.27 -12.57
C PHE A 234 8.98 9.68 -12.99
N ASN A 235 8.80 10.92 -13.46
CA ASN A 235 7.48 11.43 -13.82
C ASN A 235 6.87 10.69 -15.02
N GLU A 236 7.69 10.35 -16.01
CA GLU A 236 7.29 9.59 -17.19
C GLU A 236 6.92 8.14 -16.81
N ARG A 237 7.84 7.42 -16.16
CA ARG A 237 7.65 5.99 -15.84
C ARG A 237 6.58 5.76 -14.78
N MET A 238 6.46 6.66 -13.80
CA MET A 238 5.40 6.56 -12.78
C MET A 238 4.07 7.16 -13.25
N ALA A 239 3.95 7.62 -14.51
CA ALA A 239 2.68 8.10 -15.03
C ALA A 239 1.59 7.01 -14.92
N GLY A 240 0.51 7.36 -14.23
CA GLY A 240 -0.62 6.46 -13.99
C GLY A 240 -0.35 5.33 -12.98
N SER A 241 0.79 5.32 -12.29
CA SER A 241 1.07 4.46 -11.13
C SER A 241 0.64 5.17 -9.83
N PRO A 242 0.19 4.46 -8.79
CA PRO A 242 -0.07 5.07 -7.49
C PRO A 242 1.22 5.66 -6.88
N ILE A 243 2.41 5.16 -7.26
CA ILE A 243 3.71 5.59 -6.76
C ILE A 243 3.96 7.08 -7.01
N ARG A 244 3.49 7.62 -8.15
CA ARG A 244 3.74 9.03 -8.51
C ARG A 244 3.31 10.02 -7.43
N ARG A 245 2.33 9.67 -6.59
CA ARG A 245 1.80 10.53 -5.52
C ARG A 245 2.82 10.92 -4.45
N ILE A 246 3.88 10.12 -4.25
CA ILE A 246 4.90 10.42 -3.23
C ILE A 246 5.86 11.52 -3.71
N GLY A 247 5.99 11.68 -5.03
CA GLY A 247 6.91 12.62 -5.65
C GLY A 247 8.36 12.13 -5.65
N TYR A 248 9.18 12.76 -6.49
CA TYR A 248 10.56 12.34 -6.75
C TYR A 248 11.48 12.46 -5.52
N ILE A 249 11.27 13.46 -4.67
CA ILE A 249 12.05 13.64 -3.44
C ILE A 249 11.85 12.48 -2.46
N ALA A 250 10.61 12.04 -2.24
CA ALA A 250 10.33 10.91 -1.36
C ALA A 250 10.81 9.58 -1.98
N TRP A 251 10.75 9.46 -3.30
CA TRP A 251 11.32 8.33 -4.05
C TRP A 251 12.82 8.17 -3.76
N LEU A 252 13.60 9.23 -3.97
CA LEU A 252 15.03 9.22 -3.66
C LEU A 252 15.29 8.97 -2.17
N ARG A 253 14.55 9.63 -1.27
CA ARG A 253 14.67 9.42 0.18
C ARG A 253 14.53 7.94 0.55
N ASN A 254 13.50 7.27 0.02
CA ASN A 254 13.25 5.86 0.33
C ASN A 254 14.35 4.95 -0.23
N ILE A 255 14.81 5.20 -1.45
CA ILE A 255 15.87 4.41 -2.08
C ILE A 255 17.21 4.62 -1.36
N ALA A 256 17.53 5.84 -0.89
CA ALA A 256 18.73 6.08 -0.09
C ALA A 256 18.74 5.23 1.18
N VAL A 257 17.59 5.09 1.86
CA VAL A 257 17.48 4.19 3.02
C VAL A 257 17.72 2.72 2.63
N ALA A 258 17.14 2.28 1.52
CA ALA A 258 17.33 0.92 1.02
C ALA A 258 18.79 0.63 0.63
N LEU A 259 19.47 1.57 -0.04
CA LEU A 259 20.89 1.48 -0.37
C LEU A 259 21.78 1.43 0.88
N GLY A 260 21.46 2.21 1.93
CA GLY A 260 22.15 2.13 3.21
C GLY A 260 21.92 0.81 3.97
N ASN A 261 20.93 0.01 3.57
CA ASN A 261 20.68 -1.33 4.08
C ASN A 261 21.22 -2.44 3.17
N ALA A 262 21.77 -2.10 2.01
CA ALA A 262 22.40 -3.04 1.10
C ALA A 262 23.82 -3.40 1.55
N GLN A 263 24.42 -4.40 0.91
CA GLN A 263 25.84 -4.68 1.08
C GLN A 263 26.68 -3.53 0.50
N ALA A 264 27.68 -3.07 1.23
CA ALA A 264 28.63 -2.08 0.75
C ALA A 264 29.30 -2.58 -0.54
N SER A 265 29.28 -1.74 -1.57
CA SER A 265 29.95 -2.00 -2.83
C SER A 265 30.33 -0.67 -3.50
N PRO A 266 31.34 -0.67 -4.39
CA PRO A 266 31.71 0.55 -5.13
C PRO A 266 30.52 1.16 -5.89
N GLU A 267 29.63 0.32 -6.42
CA GLU A 267 28.44 0.75 -7.15
C GLU A 267 27.42 1.46 -6.26
N VAL A 268 27.10 0.88 -5.10
CA VAL A 268 26.16 1.47 -4.13
C VAL A 268 26.70 2.80 -3.61
N ILE A 269 27.99 2.85 -3.26
CA ILE A 269 28.64 4.06 -2.77
C ILE A 269 28.64 5.15 -3.86
N ALA A 270 28.97 4.80 -5.11
CA ALA A 270 28.95 5.75 -6.23
C ALA A 270 27.53 6.30 -6.48
N ALA A 271 26.50 5.45 -6.45
CA ALA A 271 25.12 5.88 -6.60
C ALA A 271 24.70 6.88 -5.52
N LEU A 272 25.03 6.61 -4.24
CA LEU A 272 24.78 7.52 -3.12
C LEU A 272 25.56 8.84 -3.29
N GLN A 273 26.85 8.78 -3.61
CA GLN A 273 27.70 9.96 -3.81
C GLN A 273 27.20 10.87 -4.94
N ALA A 274 26.63 10.31 -6.00
CA ALA A 274 26.02 11.07 -7.10
C ALA A 274 24.90 12.02 -6.64
N ARG A 275 24.32 11.78 -5.45
CA ARG A 275 23.25 12.61 -4.84
C ARG A 275 23.66 13.28 -3.53
N ALA A 276 24.92 13.20 -3.11
CA ALA A 276 25.39 13.78 -1.84
C ALA A 276 25.15 15.30 -1.76
N ASN A 277 25.25 16.01 -2.88
CA ASN A 277 25.02 17.46 -2.97
C ASN A 277 23.64 17.83 -3.55
N HIS A 278 22.66 16.91 -3.50
CA HIS A 278 21.33 17.16 -4.05
C HIS A 278 20.67 18.40 -3.41
N ALA A 279 19.91 19.19 -4.17
CA ALA A 279 19.34 20.47 -3.68
C ALA A 279 18.41 20.32 -2.45
N SER A 280 17.66 19.22 -2.38
CA SER A 280 16.80 18.89 -1.24
C SER A 280 17.61 18.42 -0.02
N GLN A 281 17.48 19.13 1.11
CA GLN A 281 18.07 18.73 2.39
C GLN A 281 17.64 17.33 2.82
N LEU A 282 16.37 16.97 2.57
CA LEU A 282 15.83 15.66 2.93
C LEU A 282 16.59 14.52 2.22
N VAL A 283 16.95 14.71 0.95
CA VAL A 283 17.72 13.71 0.20
C VAL A 283 19.14 13.62 0.75
N ARG A 284 19.81 14.76 0.97
CA ARG A 284 21.18 14.78 1.51
C ARG A 284 21.28 14.08 2.84
N GLU A 285 20.38 14.36 3.78
CA GLU A 285 20.34 13.74 5.11
C GLU A 285 20.26 12.19 5.02
N HIS A 286 19.45 11.65 4.11
CA HIS A 286 19.29 10.20 3.98
C HIS A 286 20.47 9.56 3.23
N VAL A 287 21.09 10.28 2.30
CA VAL A 287 22.33 9.86 1.63
C VAL A 287 23.51 9.83 2.59
N GLU A 288 23.68 10.88 3.40
CA GLU A 288 24.72 10.97 4.44
C GLU A 288 24.58 9.83 5.44
N TRP A 289 23.36 9.56 5.93
CA TRP A 289 23.08 8.42 6.79
C TRP A 289 23.43 7.08 6.12
N ALA A 290 23.05 6.91 4.86
CA ALA A 290 23.30 5.67 4.12
C ALA A 290 24.80 5.42 3.95
N LEU A 291 25.57 6.44 3.57
CA LEU A 291 27.02 6.36 3.44
C LEU A 291 27.70 6.05 4.79
N ALA A 292 27.32 6.74 5.87
CA ALA A 292 27.86 6.48 7.20
C ALA A 292 27.61 5.04 7.65
N ARG A 293 26.39 4.52 7.43
CA ARG A 293 26.03 3.15 7.77
C ARG A 293 26.83 2.10 7.00
N LEU A 294 27.11 2.34 5.72
CA LEU A 294 27.89 1.41 4.91
C LEU A 294 29.35 1.34 5.37
N ILE A 295 29.90 2.45 5.87
CA ILE A 295 31.26 2.49 6.46
C ILE A 295 31.30 1.74 7.79
N GLU A 296 30.28 1.87 8.63
CA GLU A 296 30.20 1.17 9.93
C GLU A 296 29.98 -0.35 9.78
N ALA A 297 29.52 -0.81 8.63
CA ALA A 297 29.22 -2.22 8.35
C ALA A 297 30.38 -2.99 7.71
N GLU A 298 31.48 -2.31 7.32
CA GLU A 298 32.76 -2.91 6.91
C GLU A 298 33.58 -3.38 8.11
#